data_AF-A0A527GL23-F1
#
_entry.id   AF-A0A527GL23-F1
#
_cell.length_a   1.000
_cell.length_b   1.000
_cell.length_c   1.000
_cell.angle_alpha   90.00
_cell.angle_beta   90.00
_cell.angle_gamma   90.00
#
_symmetry.space_group_name_H-M   'P 1'
#
loop_
_entity.id
_entity.type
_entity.pdbx_description
1 polymer ?
#
loop_
_entity_poly.entity_id
_entity_poly.type
_entity_poly.pdbx_seq_one_letter_code
_entity_poly.pdbx_strand_id
1 'polypeptide(L)'
;EDGLSAFDASLKGAREIGFTIISISISLVAVFIPVLLMGGVIGRIFNEFAVVVTVAILASMFVSLTLTPMLCSRLLSVTKADRDKHGPGHKPDLVTRGYDRVLSFCLRHTFLVFLVFVGT
;
A
#
# COMPACT_ATOMS: atom_id res chain seq x y z
N GLU A 1 5.99 -2.02 -23.84
CA GLU A 1 4.81 -2.40 -23.04
C GLU A 1 4.21 -3.66 -23.66
N ASP A 2 4.51 -4.83 -23.10
CA ASP A 2 4.65 -6.14 -23.79
C ASP A 2 3.39 -6.81 -24.37
N GLY A 3 2.33 -6.09 -24.73
CA GLY A 3 1.15 -6.70 -25.37
C GLY A 3 0.43 -7.77 -24.51
N LEU A 4 0.71 -7.81 -23.21
CA LEU A 4 0.19 -8.79 -22.26
C LEU A 4 -1.33 -8.69 -22.13
N SER A 5 -2.00 -9.83 -21.96
CA SER A 5 -3.43 -9.86 -21.65
C SER A 5 -3.68 -9.14 -20.32
N ALA A 6 -4.88 -8.58 -20.11
CA ALA A 6 -5.22 -7.90 -18.85
C ALA A 6 -5.02 -8.82 -17.63
N PHE A 7 -5.20 -10.13 -17.84
CA PHE A 7 -4.92 -11.15 -16.84
C PHE A 7 -3.42 -11.24 -16.52
N ASP A 8 -2.55 -11.34 -17.52
CA ASP A 8 -1.09 -11.43 -17.31
C ASP A 8 -0.52 -10.15 -16.67
N ALA A 9 -1.01 -8.98 -17.07
CA ALA A 9 -0.63 -7.71 -16.46
C ALA A 9 -1.07 -7.62 -14.99
N SER A 10 -2.31 -8.05 -14.68
CA SER A 10 -2.81 -8.08 -13.32
C SER A 10 -2.07 -9.09 -12.44
N LEU A 11 -1.68 -10.25 -12.99
CA LEU A 11 -0.93 -11.28 -12.28
C LEU A 11 0.50 -10.83 -11.99
N LYS A 12 1.16 -10.17 -12.95
CA LYS A 12 2.50 -9.60 -12.76
C LYS A 12 2.49 -8.49 -11.71
N GLY A 13 1.54 -7.55 -11.80
CA GLY A 13 1.38 -6.48 -10.80
C GLY A 13 1.01 -7.00 -9.41
N ALA A 14 0.13 -8.01 -9.33
CA ALA A 14 -0.23 -8.65 -8.06
C ALA A 14 0.98 -9.36 -7.42
N ARG A 15 1.91 -9.92 -8.20
CA ARG A 15 3.12 -10.55 -7.66
C ARG A 15 4.10 -9.52 -7.08
N GLU A 16 4.20 -8.36 -7.70
CA GLU A 16 5.08 -7.27 -7.25
C GLU A 16 4.55 -6.59 -5.98
N ILE A 17 3.26 -6.24 -5.97
CA ILE A 17 2.62 -5.60 -4.81
C ILE A 17 2.33 -6.63 -3.70
N GLY A 18 2.14 -7.91 -4.04
CA GLY A 18 1.80 -8.94 -3.08
C GLY A 18 2.86 -9.14 -2.01
N PHE A 19 4.14 -9.11 -2.40
CA PHE A 19 5.25 -9.14 -1.44
C PHE A 19 5.21 -7.94 -0.48
N THR A 20 4.93 -6.74 -0.98
CA THR A 20 4.79 -5.53 -0.17
C THR A 20 3.64 -5.64 0.83
N ILE A 21 2.48 -6.14 0.41
CA ILE A 21 1.30 -6.32 1.29
C ILE A 21 1.62 -7.34 2.40
N ILE A 22 2.25 -8.46 2.06
CA ILE A 22 2.69 -9.46 3.05
C ILE A 22 3.61 -8.79 4.08
N SER A 23 4.59 -8.01 3.62
CA SER A 23 5.57 -7.36 4.49
C SER A 23 4.92 -6.35 5.45
N ILE A 24 4.08 -5.44 4.95
CA ILE A 24 3.38 -4.45 5.78
C ILE A 24 2.45 -5.14 6.79
N SER A 25 1.75 -6.19 6.37
CA SER A 25 0.84 -6.93 7.24
C SER A 25 1.59 -7.60 8.39
N ILE A 26 2.72 -8.26 8.11
CA ILE A 26 3.58 -8.86 9.14
C ILE A 26 4.13 -7.78 10.08
N SER A 27 4.57 -6.63 9.57
CA SER A 27 5.04 -5.51 10.40
C SER A 27 3.96 -5.02 11.36
N LEU A 28 2.72 -4.89 10.90
CA LEU A 28 1.59 -4.51 11.76
C LEU A 28 1.34 -5.55 12.85
N VAL A 29 1.33 -6.84 12.51
CA VAL A 29 1.17 -7.92 13.49
C VAL A 29 2.30 -7.92 14.53
N ALA A 30 3.54 -7.68 14.09
CA ALA A 30 4.70 -7.65 14.98
C ALA A 30 4.63 -6.53 16.04
N VAL A 31 4.05 -5.37 15.69
CA VAL A 31 3.82 -4.26 16.64
C VAL A 31 2.85 -4.63 17.77
N PHE A 32 1.99 -5.64 17.58
CA PHE A 32 1.08 -6.12 18.63
C PHE A 32 1.71 -7.18 19.56
N ILE A 33 2.87 -7.75 19.23
CA ILE A 33 3.54 -8.75 20.10
C ILE A 33 3.84 -8.20 21.51
N PRO A 34 4.38 -6.98 21.69
CA PRO A 34 4.59 -6.40 23.01
C PRO A 34 3.30 -6.24 23.81
N VAL A 35 2.18 -5.97 23.13
CA VAL A 35 0.86 -5.82 23.74
C VAL A 35 0.36 -7.16 24.28
N LEU A 36 0.63 -8.27 23.59
CA LEU A 36 0.29 -9.62 24.06
C LEU A 36 1.10 -10.03 25.31
N LEU A 37 2.29 -9.47 25.49
CA LEU A 37 3.19 -9.73 26.63
C LEU A 37 2.89 -8.85 27.84
N MET A 38 2.03 -7.84 27.73
CA MET A 38 1.61 -7.03 28.88
C MET A 38 0.73 -7.84 29.83
N GLY A 39 1.17 -7.97 31.08
CA GLY A 39 0.39 -8.57 32.16
C GLY A 39 -0.63 -7.60 32.78
N GLY A 40 -1.54 -8.15 33.58
CA GLY A 40 -2.53 -7.37 34.34
C GLY A 40 -3.91 -7.29 33.68
N VAL A 41 -4.80 -6.49 34.28
CA VAL A 41 -6.20 -6.32 33.81
C VAL A 41 -6.22 -5.61 32.46
N ILE A 42 -5.37 -4.60 32.32
CA ILE A 42 -5.19 -3.81 31.10
C ILE A 42 -4.67 -4.71 29.96
N GLY A 43 -3.66 -5.54 30.24
CA GLY A 43 -3.12 -6.49 29.27
C GLY A 43 -4.16 -7.47 28.72
N ARG A 44 -5.12 -7.93 29.54
CA ARG A 44 -6.18 -8.84 29.10
C ARG A 44 -7.11 -8.21 28.04
N ILE A 45 -7.52 -6.96 28.27
CA ILE A 45 -8.40 -6.21 27.34
C ILE A 45 -7.66 -5.91 26.03
N PHE A 46 -6.39 -5.48 26.12
CA PHE A 46 -5.58 -5.20 24.94
C PHE A 46 -5.18 -6.46 24.16
N ASN A 47 -5.03 -7.61 24.83
CA ASN A 47 -4.79 -8.90 24.19
C ASN A 47 -5.99 -9.34 23.35
N GLU A 48 -7.20 -9.27 23.90
CA GLU A 48 -8.44 -9.54 23.16
C GLU A 48 -8.59 -8.63 21.93
N PHE A 49 -8.31 -7.33 22.09
CA PHE A 49 -8.32 -6.39 20.98
C PHE A 49 -7.25 -6.70 19.92
N ALA A 50 -6.02 -6.97 20.34
CA ALA A 50 -4.90 -7.28 19.45
C ALA A 50 -5.16 -8.54 18.62
N VAL A 51 -5.77 -9.56 19.22
CA VAL A 51 -6.15 -10.80 18.51
C VAL A 51 -7.17 -10.49 17.42
N VAL A 52 -8.23 -9.73 17.73
CA VAL A 52 -9.27 -9.36 16.74
C VAL A 52 -8.67 -8.58 15.58
N VAL A 53 -7.84 -7.56 15.85
CA VAL A 53 -7.19 -6.75 14.83
C VAL A 53 -6.23 -7.58 13.98
N THR A 54 -5.43 -8.45 14.61
CA THR A 54 -4.51 -9.34 13.90
C THR A 54 -5.25 -10.26 12.93
N VAL A 55 -6.31 -10.91 13.40
CA VAL A 55 -7.14 -11.79 12.54
C VAL A 55 -7.80 -11.00 11.42
N ALA A 56 -8.29 -9.78 11.70
CA ALA A 56 -8.88 -8.91 10.68
C ALA A 56 -7.86 -8.50 9.61
N ILE A 57 -6.62 -8.16 9.98
CA ILE A 57 -5.55 -7.82 9.05
C ILE A 57 -5.21 -9.02 8.16
N LEU A 58 -5.04 -10.21 8.74
CA LEU A 58 -4.73 -11.43 7.98
C LEU A 58 -5.85 -11.79 7.00
N ALA A 59 -7.12 -11.69 7.44
CA ALA A 59 -8.28 -11.90 6.58
C ALA A 59 -8.33 -10.86 5.44
N SER A 60 -8.09 -9.59 5.74
CA SER A 60 -8.05 -8.51 4.74
C SER A 60 -6.94 -8.71 3.72
N MET A 61 -5.75 -9.12 4.17
CA MET A 61 -4.62 -9.46 3.32
C MET A 61 -4.96 -10.60 2.37
N PHE A 62 -5.57 -11.69 2.87
CA PHE A 62 -5.98 -12.83 2.04
C PHE A 62 -7.03 -12.44 0.99
N VAL A 63 -8.05 -11.70 1.42
CA VAL A 63 -9.10 -11.18 0.54
C VAL A 63 -8.50 -10.24 -0.51
N SER A 64 -7.62 -9.32 -0.12
CA SER A 64 -6.99 -8.36 -1.05
C SER A 64 -6.13 -9.05 -2.11
N LEU A 65 -5.31 -10.04 -1.73
CA LEU A 65 -4.49 -10.78 -2.69
C LEU A 65 -5.31 -11.61 -3.68
N THR A 66 -6.56 -11.93 -3.35
CA THR A 66 -7.44 -12.75 -4.19
C THR A 66 -8.44 -11.90 -4.99
N LEU A 67 -9.14 -10.97 -4.34
CA LEU A 67 -10.12 -10.08 -4.98
C LEU A 67 -9.46 -9.02 -5.85
N THR A 68 -8.34 -8.42 -5.42
CA THR A 68 -7.70 -7.34 -6.18
C THR A 68 -7.26 -7.80 -7.58
N PRO A 69 -6.53 -8.92 -7.78
CA PRO A 69 -6.21 -9.36 -9.14
C PRO A 69 -7.45 -9.73 -9.95
N MET A 70 -8.48 -10.32 -9.31
CA MET A 70 -9.71 -10.71 -9.98
C MET A 70 -10.51 -9.48 -10.48
N LEU A 71 -10.64 -8.45 -9.64
CA LEU A 71 -11.29 -7.19 -9.97
C LEU A 71 -10.48 -6.40 -11.00
N CYS A 72 -9.15 -6.33 -10.85
CA CYS A 72 -8.29 -5.68 -11.84
C CYS A 72 -8.41 -6.36 -13.20
N SER A 73 -8.31 -7.69 -13.28
CA SER A 73 -8.48 -8.43 -14.55
C SER A 73 -9.85 -8.17 -15.18
N ARG A 74 -10.93 -8.20 -14.39
CA ARG A 74 -12.30 -8.05 -14.88
C ARG A 74 -12.64 -6.61 -15.27
N LEU A 75 -12.21 -5.61 -14.50
CA LEU A 75 -12.54 -4.20 -14.71
C LEU A 75 -11.62 -3.53 -15.76
N LEU A 76 -10.33 -3.88 -15.82
CA LEU A 76 -9.45 -3.40 -16.90
C LEU A 76 -9.83 -4.01 -18.26
N SER A 77 -10.36 -5.24 -18.29
CA SER A 77 -10.88 -5.85 -19.53
C SER A 77 -12.02 -5.02 -20.14
N VAL A 78 -12.89 -4.42 -19.31
CA VAL A 78 -13.98 -3.53 -19.76
C VAL A 78 -13.45 -2.20 -20.31
N THR A 79 -12.34 -1.69 -19.77
CA THR A 79 -11.74 -0.40 -20.18
C THR A 79 -10.88 -0.51 -21.45
N LYS A 80 -10.60 -1.72 -21.95
CA LYS A 80 -9.81 -1.89 -23.19
C LYS A 80 -10.52 -1.32 -24.43
N ALA A 81 -11.84 -1.12 -24.36
CA ALA A 81 -12.61 -0.43 -25.41
C ALA A 81 -12.31 1.08 -25.53
N ASP A 82 -11.67 1.70 -24.53
CA ASP A 82 -11.35 3.14 -24.51
C ASP A 82 -9.85 3.45 -24.71
N ARG A 83 -9.01 2.43 -24.91
CA ARG A 83 -7.54 2.59 -24.94
C ARG A 83 -6.96 3.18 -26.23
N ASP A 84 -7.77 3.35 -27.27
CA ASP A 84 -7.32 3.97 -28.54
C ASP A 84 -7.33 5.52 -28.51
N LYS A 85 -7.67 6.16 -27.38
CA LYS A 85 -7.77 7.63 -27.31
C LYS A 85 -6.73 8.37 -26.47
N HIS A 86 -5.83 7.67 -25.75
CA HIS A 86 -4.94 8.34 -24.79
C HIS A 86 -3.46 8.08 -25.06
N GLY A 87 -2.90 8.89 -25.96
CA GLY A 87 -1.46 8.98 -26.22
C GLY A 87 -0.65 9.56 -25.04
N PRO A 88 0.70 9.51 -25.12
CA PRO A 88 1.63 9.82 -24.03
C PRO A 88 1.73 11.33 -23.79
N GLY A 89 0.75 11.89 -23.11
CA GLY A 89 0.66 13.32 -22.84
C GLY A 89 -0.31 13.67 -21.73
N HIS A 90 -0.48 12.78 -20.74
CA HIS A 90 -1.26 13.12 -19.56
C HIS A 90 -0.54 14.29 -18.87
N LYS A 91 -1.13 15.49 -18.96
CA LYS A 91 -0.65 16.67 -18.26
C LYS A 91 -0.55 16.27 -16.78
N PRO A 92 0.61 16.40 -16.13
CA PRO A 92 0.73 16.03 -14.73
C PRO A 92 -0.28 16.86 -13.96
N ASP A 93 -1.11 16.16 -13.19
CA ASP A 93 -2.17 16.76 -12.42
C ASP A 93 -1.60 17.86 -11.52
N LEU A 94 -2.39 18.89 -11.23
CA LEU A 94 -1.93 20.05 -10.44
C LEU A 94 -1.35 19.58 -9.09
N VAL A 95 -1.92 18.50 -8.55
CA VAL A 95 -1.49 17.82 -7.34
C VAL A 95 -0.10 17.19 -7.49
N THR A 96 0.18 16.50 -8.60
CA THR A 96 1.48 15.87 -8.87
C THR A 96 2.59 16.91 -8.98
N ARG A 97 2.31 18.04 -9.65
CA ARG A 97 3.25 19.16 -9.75
C ARG A 97 3.51 19.86 -8.43
N GLY A 98 2.49 19.97 -7.58
CA GLY A 98 2.63 20.47 -6.21
C GLY A 98 3.54 19.56 -5.38
N TYR A 99 3.30 18.25 -5.45
CA TYR A 99 4.11 17.24 -4.76
C TYR A 99 5.57 17.27 -5.20
N ASP A 100 5.86 17.29 -6.50
CA ASP A 100 7.23 17.36 -7.01
C ASP A 100 7.98 18.61 -6.52
N ARG A 101 7.29 19.75 -6.44
CA ARG A 101 7.89 21.01 -5.96
C ARG A 101 8.24 20.94 -4.47
N VAL A 102 7.35 20.37 -3.65
CA VAL A 102 7.60 20.16 -2.22
C VAL A 102 8.70 19.12 -2.01
N LEU A 103 8.66 18.01 -2.75
CA LEU A 103 9.65 16.94 -2.68
C LEU A 103 11.05 17.47 -3.06
N SER A 104 11.14 18.24 -4.15
CA SER A 104 12.38 18.88 -4.60
C SER A 104 12.92 19.87 -3.55
N PHE A 105 12.04 20.58 -2.85
CA PHE A 105 12.43 21.49 -1.77
C PHE A 105 12.97 20.72 -0.55
N CYS A 106 12.30 19.64 -0.14
CA CYS A 106 12.75 18.77 0.96
C CYS A 106 14.09 18.09 0.66
N LEU A 107 14.27 17.55 -0.54
CA LEU A 107 15.51 16.92 -0.99
C LEU A 107 16.67 17.92 -1.15
N ARG A 108 16.37 19.17 -1.47
CA ARG A 108 17.39 20.23 -1.59
C ARG A 108 17.80 20.80 -0.23
N HIS A 109 16.92 20.72 0.75
CA HIS A 109 17.15 21.16 2.13
C HIS A 109 17.19 19.99 3.11
N THR A 110 17.86 18.89 2.76
CA THR A 110 18.04 17.71 3.63
C THR A 110 18.58 18.07 5.01
N PHE A 111 19.42 19.12 5.12
CA PHE A 111 19.92 19.61 6.41
C PHE A 111 18.83 20.22 7.30
N LEU A 112 17.85 20.95 6.74
CA LEU A 112 16.70 21.46 7.49
C LEU A 112 15.76 20.32 7.89
N VAL A 113 15.52 19.36 6.99
CA VAL A 113 14.70 18.18 7.29
C VAL A 113 15.33 17.37 8.43
N PHE A 114 16.66 17.20 8.40
CA PHE A 114 17.40 16.53 9.46
C PHE A 114 17.35 17.30 10.79
N LEU A 115 17.48 18.63 10.75
CA LEU A 115 17.42 19.47 11.96
C LEU A 115 16.02 19.50 12.58
N VAL A 116 14.95 19.47 11.77
CA VAL A 116 13.56 19.33 12.25
C VAL A 116 13.32 17.94 12.85
N PHE A 117 13.85 16.88 12.23
CA PHE A 117 13.76 15.51 12.75
C PHE A 117 14.46 15.35 14.10
N VAL A 118 15.64 15.95 14.26
CA VAL A 118 16.38 15.93 15.55
C VAL A 118 15.72 16.84 16.60
N GLY A 119 15.01 17.88 16.16
CA GLY A 119 14.33 18.84 17.03
C GLY A 119 12.90 18.46 17.46
N THR A 120 12.29 17.43 16.87
CA THR A 120 10.95 16.92 17.22
C THR A 120 11.07 15.65 18.06
#